data_AF-A0A955TZN4-F1
#
_entry.id   AF-A0A955TZN4-F1
#
_cell.length_a   1.000
_cell.length_b   1.000
_cell.length_c   1.000
_cell.angle_alpha   90.00
_cell.angle_beta   90.00
_cell.angle_gamma   90.00
#
_symmetry.space_group_name_H-M   'P 1'
#
loop_
_entity.id
_entity.type
_entity.pdbx_description
1 polymer ?
#
loop_
_entity_poly.entity_id
_entity_poly.type
_entity_poly.pdbx_seq_one_letter_code
_entity_poly.pdbx_strand_id
1 'polypeptide(L)'
;MWRIASLVLVLGVLAGPALAAETFQTPSDVKRWLKHYYLKPDPERIPELVGYLSSSGMLDQKNAISPIFGFLSGVFHDNPTRVPGWVQTLDAIRERHLGVVVFGLWYSGLPDAKQQVEGIFSRHARLQKEFAFLRDNEPHQLAEIPLEQGQWILDALWGNFMATGSPEPVRRVISTLAWLDDKQDRKRYMIASSAKFSLATNLIQHRRVRQICKAELDTQSDAIAVPLKALLEPKKGKARSGSR
;
A
#
# COMPACT_ATOMS: atom_id res chain seq x y z
N MET A 1 -42.25 40.73 50.06
CA MET A 1 -42.14 39.32 49.67
C MET A 1 -41.85 39.25 48.18
N TRP A 2 -40.59 39.10 47.79
CA TRP A 2 -40.15 38.98 46.39
C TRP A 2 -40.00 37.49 46.03
N ARG A 3 -40.56 37.06 44.90
CA ARG A 3 -40.29 35.75 44.29
C ARG A 3 -39.61 35.97 42.94
N ILE A 4 -38.37 35.49 42.85
CA ILE A 4 -37.51 35.51 41.67
C ILE A 4 -38.01 34.44 40.70
N ALA A 5 -38.18 34.82 39.42
CA ALA A 5 -38.48 33.91 38.33
C ALA A 5 -37.17 33.28 37.82
N SER A 6 -37.07 31.95 37.86
CA SER A 6 -35.93 31.21 37.32
C SER A 6 -36.13 30.95 35.83
N LEU A 7 -35.20 31.45 35.01
CA LEU A 7 -35.07 31.15 33.59
C LEU A 7 -34.21 29.88 33.43
N VAL A 8 -34.78 28.79 32.93
CA VAL A 8 -34.00 27.58 32.57
C VAL A 8 -33.64 27.68 31.09
N LEU A 9 -32.35 27.90 30.82
CA LEU A 9 -31.79 27.85 29.47
C LEU A 9 -31.49 26.39 29.11
N VAL A 10 -32.28 25.79 28.22
CA VAL A 10 -31.99 24.46 27.67
C VAL A 10 -30.98 24.62 26.53
N LEU A 11 -29.71 24.29 26.81
CA LEU A 11 -28.68 24.14 25.79
C LEU A 11 -28.87 22.79 25.08
N GLY A 12 -29.47 22.82 23.90
CA GLY A 12 -29.51 21.68 22.99
C GLY A 12 -28.12 21.43 22.41
N VAL A 13 -27.47 20.35 22.85
CA VAL A 13 -26.25 19.84 22.21
C VAL A 13 -26.66 19.18 20.89
N LEU A 14 -26.35 19.84 19.77
CA LEU A 14 -26.39 19.22 18.44
C LEU A 14 -25.21 18.25 18.33
N ALA A 15 -25.42 16.99 18.72
CA ALA A 15 -24.53 15.91 18.34
C ALA A 15 -24.67 15.68 16.83
N GLY A 16 -23.74 16.23 16.04
CA GLY A 16 -23.60 15.86 14.64
C GLY A 16 -23.34 14.37 14.50
N PRO A 17 -23.78 13.71 13.42
CA PRO A 17 -23.53 12.30 13.23
C PRO A 17 -22.01 12.09 13.16
N ALA A 18 -21.45 11.45 14.19
CA ALA A 18 -20.13 10.85 14.08
C ALA A 18 -20.23 9.87 12.89
N LEU A 19 -19.45 10.12 11.84
CA LEU A 19 -19.24 9.14 10.78
C LEU A 19 -18.73 7.88 11.47
N ALA A 20 -19.61 6.90 11.67
CA ALA A 20 -19.24 5.61 12.24
C ALA A 20 -18.07 5.08 11.41
N ALA A 21 -16.97 4.71 12.07
CA ALA A 21 -15.85 4.09 11.38
C ALA A 21 -16.39 2.87 10.62
N GLU A 22 -16.27 2.87 9.28
CA GLU A 22 -16.71 1.74 8.44
C GLU A 22 -15.99 0.47 8.92
N THR A 23 -16.67 -0.45 9.59
CA THR A 23 -16.10 -1.75 9.96
C THR A 23 -15.78 -2.54 8.69
N PHE A 24 -14.71 -3.34 8.68
CA PHE A 24 -14.41 -4.18 7.52
C PHE A 24 -15.41 -5.34 7.45
N GLN A 25 -16.41 -5.21 6.58
CA GLN A 25 -17.45 -6.23 6.39
C GLN A 25 -17.23 -7.01 5.09
N THR A 26 -16.82 -6.32 4.03
CA THR A 26 -16.64 -6.89 2.70
C THR A 26 -15.23 -6.67 2.15
N PRO A 27 -14.76 -7.51 1.20
CA PRO A 27 -13.51 -7.27 0.49
C PRO A 27 -13.48 -5.92 -0.24
N SER A 28 -14.65 -5.38 -0.60
CA SER A 28 -14.78 -4.07 -1.24
C SER A 28 -14.47 -2.92 -0.28
N ASP A 29 -14.80 -3.06 1.00
CA ASP A 29 -14.51 -2.05 2.03
C ASP A 29 -13.01 -1.96 2.25
N VAL A 30 -12.35 -3.11 2.40
CA VAL A 30 -10.89 -3.19 2.49
C VAL A 30 -10.21 -2.57 1.27
N LYS A 31 -10.65 -2.93 0.05
CA LYS A 31 -10.08 -2.38 -1.18
C LYS A 31 -10.25 -0.86 -1.26
N ARG A 32 -11.40 -0.32 -0.84
CA ARG A 32 -11.68 1.12 -0.85
C ARG A 32 -10.80 1.85 0.17
N TRP A 33 -10.69 1.30 1.37
CA TRP A 33 -9.92 1.83 2.48
C TRP A 33 -8.42 1.85 2.15
N LEU A 34 -7.85 0.70 1.77
CA LEU A 34 -6.44 0.57 1.40
C LEU A 34 -6.06 1.56 0.31
N LYS A 35 -6.85 1.59 -0.77
CA LYS A 35 -6.60 2.43 -1.96
C LYS A 35 -6.44 3.91 -1.64
N HIS A 36 -7.08 4.44 -0.61
CA HIS A 36 -7.04 5.88 -0.30
C HIS A 36 -6.50 6.17 1.10
N TYR A 37 -5.89 5.20 1.76
CA TYR A 37 -5.41 5.33 3.13
C TYR A 37 -4.51 6.55 3.32
N TYR A 38 -3.56 6.80 2.41
CA TYR A 38 -2.67 7.97 2.48
C TYR A 38 -3.37 9.34 2.53
N LEU A 39 -4.65 9.44 2.14
CA LEU A 39 -5.40 10.70 2.22
C LEU A 39 -5.79 11.04 3.67
N LYS A 40 -6.04 10.01 4.48
CA LYS A 40 -6.37 10.13 5.90
C LYS A 40 -5.92 8.86 6.62
N PRO A 41 -4.62 8.75 6.93
CA PRO A 41 -4.07 7.58 7.61
C PRO A 41 -4.79 7.31 8.94
N ASP A 42 -5.10 6.05 9.19
CA ASP A 42 -5.77 5.58 10.40
C ASP A 42 -5.04 4.34 10.93
N PRO A 43 -3.85 4.53 11.55
CA PRO A 43 -2.97 3.43 11.93
C PRO A 43 -3.57 2.53 13.03
N GLU A 44 -4.53 3.03 13.81
CA GLU A 44 -5.19 2.23 14.86
C GLU A 44 -5.93 1.01 14.30
N ARG A 45 -6.37 1.08 13.05
CA ARG A 45 -7.16 0.04 12.39
C ARG A 45 -6.32 -1.05 11.73
N ILE A 46 -4.99 -0.96 11.80
CA ILE A 46 -4.10 -1.91 11.12
C ILE A 46 -4.27 -3.35 11.65
N PRO A 47 -4.36 -3.59 12.97
CA PRO A 47 -4.68 -4.93 13.47
C PRO A 47 -6.04 -5.45 12.98
N GLU A 48 -7.08 -4.61 12.97
CA GLU A 48 -8.43 -4.96 12.49
C GLU A 48 -8.39 -5.36 11.01
N LEU A 49 -7.72 -4.57 10.17
CA LEU A 49 -7.53 -4.82 8.75
C LEU A 49 -6.86 -6.17 8.49
N VAL A 50 -5.71 -6.43 9.12
CA VAL A 50 -4.96 -7.67 8.89
C VAL A 50 -5.72 -8.88 9.44
N GLY A 51 -6.41 -8.70 10.57
CA GLY A 51 -7.35 -9.69 11.11
C GLY A 51 -8.44 -10.05 10.09
N TYR A 52 -9.07 -9.06 9.45
CA TYR A 52 -10.06 -9.28 8.40
C TYR A 52 -9.47 -9.93 7.15
N LEU A 53 -8.34 -9.44 6.63
CA LEU A 53 -7.65 -10.01 5.47
C LEU A 53 -7.34 -11.49 5.69
N SER A 54 -6.93 -11.81 6.92
CA SER A 54 -6.69 -13.17 7.35
C SER A 54 -7.98 -13.97 7.44
N SER A 55 -8.99 -13.54 8.18
CA SER A 55 -10.22 -14.33 8.43
C SER A 55 -11.07 -14.52 7.18
N SER A 56 -11.14 -13.52 6.28
CA SER A 56 -11.89 -13.56 5.02
C SER A 56 -11.26 -14.44 3.93
N GLY A 57 -10.02 -14.89 4.12
CA GLY A 57 -9.28 -15.67 3.11
C GLY A 57 -8.74 -14.84 1.95
N MET A 58 -8.73 -13.50 2.05
CA MET A 58 -8.10 -12.64 1.05
C MET A 58 -6.59 -12.92 0.95
N LEU A 59 -5.92 -13.24 2.05
CA LEU A 59 -4.50 -13.61 2.04
C LEU A 59 -4.22 -15.00 1.44
N ASP A 60 -5.24 -15.84 1.23
CA ASP A 60 -5.08 -17.11 0.50
C ASP A 60 -5.01 -16.87 -1.04
N GLN A 61 -5.28 -15.64 -1.51
CA GLN A 61 -5.19 -15.27 -2.94
C GLN A 61 -3.76 -14.91 -3.33
N LYS A 62 -3.23 -15.56 -4.38
CA LYS A 62 -1.83 -15.42 -4.81
C LYS A 62 -1.39 -13.98 -5.07
N ASN A 63 -2.27 -13.12 -5.58
CA ASN A 63 -1.98 -11.73 -5.93
C ASN A 63 -2.21 -10.74 -4.77
N ALA A 64 -2.65 -11.20 -3.59
CA ALA A 64 -2.91 -10.33 -2.45
C ALA A 64 -1.64 -10.04 -1.63
N ILE A 65 -0.67 -10.96 -1.59
CA ILE A 65 0.46 -10.87 -0.67
C ILE A 65 1.32 -9.63 -0.93
N SER A 66 1.75 -9.40 -2.17
CA SER A 66 2.63 -8.29 -2.53
C SER A 66 2.12 -6.90 -2.19
N PRO A 67 0.92 -6.50 -2.64
CA PRO A 67 0.40 -5.18 -2.28
C PRO A 67 0.14 -5.02 -0.78
N ILE A 68 -0.21 -6.10 -0.06
CA ILE A 68 -0.46 -6.01 1.38
C ILE A 68 0.84 -5.86 2.16
N PHE A 69 1.88 -6.65 1.91
CA PHE A 69 3.13 -6.45 2.66
C PHE A 69 3.79 -5.11 2.30
N GLY A 70 3.67 -4.66 1.05
CA GLY A 70 4.16 -3.34 0.65
C GLY A 70 3.42 -2.21 1.36
N PHE A 71 2.11 -2.36 1.54
CA PHE A 71 1.32 -1.45 2.37
C PHE A 71 1.78 -1.48 3.83
N LEU A 72 1.91 -2.67 4.42
CA LEU A 72 2.38 -2.81 5.81
C LEU A 72 3.79 -2.26 6.01
N SER A 73 4.69 -2.41 5.04
CA SER A 73 6.05 -1.86 5.17
C SER A 73 6.07 -0.34 5.29
N GLY A 74 5.21 0.35 4.52
CA GLY A 74 5.04 1.80 4.62
C GLY A 74 4.39 2.21 5.94
N VAL A 75 3.33 1.50 6.37
CA VAL A 75 2.67 1.77 7.65
C VAL A 75 3.63 1.57 8.82
N PHE A 76 4.40 0.50 8.83
CA PHE A 76 5.36 0.20 9.90
C PHE A 76 6.49 1.24 9.94
N HIS A 77 7.01 1.64 8.78
CA HIS A 77 8.00 2.71 8.67
C HIS A 77 7.52 4.01 9.33
N ASP A 78 6.28 4.42 9.05
CA ASP A 78 5.71 5.67 9.54
C ASP A 78 5.25 5.59 11.02
N ASN A 79 5.22 4.39 11.62
CA ASN A 79 4.65 4.15 12.95
C ASN A 79 5.52 3.25 13.86
N PRO A 80 6.82 3.53 14.03
CA PRO A 80 7.76 2.63 14.70
C PRO A 80 7.35 2.25 16.12
N THR A 81 6.80 3.21 16.89
CA THR A 81 6.41 2.99 18.29
C THR A 81 5.21 2.07 18.47
N ARG A 82 4.41 1.86 17.41
CA ARG A 82 3.19 1.04 17.45
C ARG A 82 3.45 -0.40 17.04
N VAL A 83 4.50 -0.62 16.24
CA VAL A 83 4.83 -1.92 15.64
C VAL A 83 4.93 -3.04 16.68
N PRO A 84 5.59 -2.90 17.84
CA PRO A 84 5.66 -3.99 18.81
C PRO A 84 4.28 -4.46 19.29
N GLY A 85 3.36 -3.52 19.56
CA GLY A 85 1.99 -3.84 19.98
C GLY A 85 1.14 -4.46 18.87
N TRP A 86 1.33 -4.01 17.62
CA TRP A 86 0.70 -4.64 16.46
C TRP A 86 1.21 -6.06 16.24
N VAL A 87 2.52 -6.30 16.31
CA VAL A 87 3.11 -7.63 16.16
C VAL A 87 2.55 -8.59 17.21
N GLN A 88 2.44 -8.14 18.46
CA GLN A 88 1.81 -8.94 19.52
C GLN A 88 0.35 -9.28 19.22
N THR A 89 -0.42 -8.31 18.74
CA THR A 89 -1.85 -8.51 18.41
C THR A 89 -2.02 -9.44 17.21
N LEU A 90 -1.17 -9.28 16.19
CA LEU A 90 -1.23 -10.03 14.94
C LEU A 90 -0.76 -11.47 15.09
N ASP A 91 -0.04 -11.82 16.15
CA ASP A 91 0.38 -13.19 16.48
C ASP A 91 -0.82 -14.16 16.58
N ALA A 92 -2.02 -13.64 16.86
CA ALA A 92 -3.27 -14.41 16.95
C ALA A 92 -3.92 -14.76 15.59
N ILE A 93 -3.43 -14.24 14.46
CA ILE A 93 -3.96 -14.62 13.14
C ILE A 93 -3.47 -16.02 12.73
N ARG A 94 -4.04 -16.58 11.66
CA ARG A 94 -3.57 -17.87 11.10
C ARG A 94 -2.07 -17.81 10.79
N GLU A 95 -1.27 -18.76 11.29
CA GLU A 95 0.20 -18.77 11.09
C GLU A 95 0.61 -18.62 9.62
N ARG A 96 -0.04 -19.35 8.70
CA ARG A 96 0.23 -19.28 7.25
C ARG A 96 0.07 -17.88 6.63
N HIS A 97 -0.59 -16.95 7.33
CA HIS A 97 -0.79 -15.57 6.89
C HIS A 97 0.22 -14.60 7.49
N LEU A 98 0.95 -14.99 8.55
CA LEU A 98 1.95 -14.14 9.21
C LEU A 98 3.09 -13.75 8.28
N GLY A 99 3.33 -14.49 7.19
CA GLY A 99 4.32 -14.14 6.17
C GLY A 99 4.15 -12.73 5.61
N VAL A 100 2.91 -12.20 5.53
CA VAL A 100 2.67 -10.83 5.06
C VAL A 100 3.16 -9.79 6.07
N VAL A 101 3.06 -10.09 7.37
CA VAL A 101 3.56 -9.24 8.46
C VAL A 101 5.09 -9.30 8.50
N VAL A 102 5.66 -10.51 8.36
CA VAL A 102 7.11 -10.71 8.27
C VAL A 102 7.70 -9.90 7.13
N PHE A 103 7.16 -9.98 5.91
CA PHE A 103 7.64 -9.16 4.80
C PHE A 103 7.40 -7.66 5.01
N GLY A 104 6.29 -7.27 5.62
CA GLY A 104 6.03 -5.88 5.97
C GLY A 104 7.11 -5.31 6.89
N LEU A 105 7.46 -6.04 7.95
CA LEU A 105 8.55 -5.70 8.87
C LEU A 105 9.89 -5.68 8.15
N TRP A 106 10.21 -6.75 7.43
CA TRP A 106 11.49 -6.94 6.75
C TRP A 106 11.80 -5.82 5.76
N TYR A 107 10.77 -5.29 5.09
CA TYR A 107 10.90 -4.24 4.09
C TYR A 107 10.57 -2.82 4.58
N SER A 108 10.36 -2.63 5.88
CA SER A 108 9.97 -1.34 6.49
C SER A 108 11.14 -0.36 6.68
N GLY A 109 12.37 -0.86 6.75
CA GLY A 109 13.55 -0.06 7.12
C GLY A 109 13.60 0.31 8.60
N LEU A 110 12.82 -0.35 9.47
CA LEU A 110 12.93 -0.17 10.92
C LEU A 110 14.26 -0.74 11.44
N PRO A 111 14.94 -0.05 12.38
CA PRO A 111 16.22 -0.52 12.91
C PRO A 111 16.08 -1.82 13.72
N ASP A 112 14.92 -2.09 14.30
CA ASP A 112 14.61 -3.30 15.08
C ASP A 112 13.83 -4.36 14.27
N ALA A 113 13.67 -4.18 12.95
CA ALA A 113 12.90 -5.09 12.10
C ALA A 113 13.31 -6.56 12.26
N LYS A 114 14.63 -6.81 12.32
CA LYS A 114 15.18 -8.17 12.51
C LYS A 114 14.73 -8.78 13.82
N GLN A 115 14.83 -8.02 14.92
CA GLN A 115 14.40 -8.45 16.25
C GLN A 115 12.89 -8.74 16.28
N GLN A 116 12.06 -7.90 15.64
CA GLN A 116 10.61 -8.13 15.56
C GLN A 116 10.29 -9.43 14.81
N VAL A 117 10.96 -9.68 13.68
CA VAL A 117 10.78 -10.90 12.87
C VAL A 117 11.27 -12.15 13.60
N GLU A 118 12.42 -12.09 14.26
CA GLU A 118 12.93 -13.19 15.11
C GLU A 118 11.97 -13.50 16.27
N GLY A 119 11.36 -12.47 16.85
CA GLY A 119 10.29 -12.61 17.84
C GLY A 119 9.13 -13.45 17.31
N ILE A 120 8.64 -13.18 16.10
CA ILE A 120 7.60 -13.98 15.45
C ILE A 120 8.10 -15.42 15.23
N PHE A 121 9.29 -15.60 14.66
CA PHE A 121 9.84 -16.92 14.37
C PHE A 121 10.03 -17.80 15.60
N SER A 122 10.36 -17.21 16.75
CA SER A 122 10.51 -17.95 18.02
C SER A 122 9.21 -18.63 18.49
N ARG A 123 8.05 -18.10 18.08
CA ARG A 123 6.72 -18.62 18.42
C ARG A 123 6.11 -19.50 17.32
N HIS A 124 6.61 -19.38 16.09
CA HIS A 124 6.04 -20.00 14.88
C HIS A 124 7.10 -20.80 14.11
N ALA A 125 7.36 -22.04 14.56
CA ALA A 125 8.45 -22.87 14.02
C ALA A 125 8.29 -23.25 12.53
N ARG A 126 7.05 -23.35 12.03
CA ARG A 126 6.83 -23.60 10.59
C ARG A 126 7.17 -22.36 9.80
N LEU A 127 6.73 -21.19 10.25
CA LEU A 127 7.08 -19.91 9.63
C LEU A 127 8.60 -19.68 9.62
N GLN A 128 9.29 -19.99 10.72
CA GLN A 128 10.75 -19.92 10.80
C GLN A 128 11.45 -20.76 9.72
N LYS A 129 10.94 -21.98 9.47
CA LYS A 129 11.49 -22.87 8.41
C LYS A 129 11.21 -22.32 7.02
N GLU A 130 10.00 -21.81 6.78
CA GLU A 130 9.59 -21.26 5.49
C GLU A 130 10.41 -20.01 5.11
N PHE A 131 10.74 -19.18 6.08
CA PHE A 131 11.48 -17.93 5.89
C PHE A 131 12.97 -18.03 6.29
N ALA A 132 13.54 -19.23 6.30
CA ALA A 132 14.94 -19.44 6.70
C ALA A 132 15.93 -18.60 5.88
N PHE A 133 15.61 -18.31 4.61
CA PHE A 133 16.42 -17.47 3.72
C PHE A 133 16.60 -16.02 4.21
N LEU A 134 15.71 -15.52 5.07
CA LEU A 134 15.85 -14.19 5.66
C LEU A 134 16.99 -14.13 6.69
N ARG A 135 17.34 -15.25 7.33
CA ARG A 135 18.38 -15.28 8.39
C ARG A 135 19.77 -14.91 7.89
N ASP A 136 20.04 -15.20 6.62
CA ASP A 136 21.32 -14.94 5.97
C ASP A 136 21.36 -13.55 5.32
N ASN A 137 20.30 -12.74 5.49
CA ASN A 137 20.15 -11.42 4.91
C ASN A 137 19.85 -10.39 6.01
N GLU A 138 19.98 -9.11 5.66
CA GLU A 138 19.54 -8.01 6.52
C GLU A 138 18.22 -7.40 6.02
N PRO A 139 17.34 -6.95 6.94
CA PRO A 139 16.21 -6.10 6.58
C PRO A 139 16.70 -4.85 5.86
N HIS A 140 15.94 -4.42 4.87
CA HIS A 140 16.25 -3.24 4.06
C HIS A 140 14.96 -2.64 3.52
N GLN A 141 14.97 -1.38 3.08
CA GLN A 141 13.73 -0.76 2.63
C GLN A 141 13.24 -1.40 1.32
N LEU A 142 11.91 -1.43 1.15
CA LEU A 142 11.29 -1.86 -0.12
C LEU A 142 11.85 -1.10 -1.33
N ALA A 143 12.27 0.16 -1.14
CA ALA A 143 12.89 1.00 -2.17
C ALA A 143 14.25 0.47 -2.68
N GLU A 144 14.90 -0.41 -1.92
CA GLU A 144 16.24 -0.93 -2.24
C GLU A 144 16.18 -2.23 -3.04
N ILE A 145 15.03 -2.91 -3.10
CA ILE A 145 14.91 -4.19 -3.81
C ILE A 145 15.05 -3.99 -5.33
N PRO A 146 16.03 -4.61 -6.01
CA PRO A 146 16.18 -4.50 -7.46
C PRO A 146 14.91 -4.85 -8.24
N LEU A 147 14.45 -3.94 -9.09
CA LEU A 147 13.19 -4.05 -9.84
C LEU A 147 13.19 -5.26 -10.79
N GLU A 148 14.37 -5.68 -11.25
CA GLU A 148 14.57 -6.87 -12.08
C GLU A 148 14.21 -8.16 -11.36
N GLN A 149 14.05 -8.21 -10.04
CA GLN A 149 13.69 -9.46 -9.37
C GLN A 149 12.27 -9.93 -9.71
N GLY A 150 11.34 -9.02 -10.02
CA GLY A 150 10.05 -9.40 -10.59
C GLY A 150 8.94 -8.36 -10.48
N GLN A 151 7.84 -8.62 -11.21
CA GLN A 151 6.65 -7.75 -11.26
C GLN A 151 5.96 -7.57 -9.90
N TRP A 152 6.11 -8.52 -8.98
CA TRP A 152 5.56 -8.44 -7.63
C TRP A 152 6.04 -7.19 -6.86
N ILE A 153 7.23 -6.68 -7.20
CA ILE A 153 7.78 -5.46 -6.61
C ILE A 153 6.91 -4.26 -6.98
N LEU A 154 6.37 -4.20 -8.20
CA LEU A 154 5.48 -3.11 -8.60
C LEU A 154 4.22 -3.09 -7.72
N ASP A 155 3.64 -4.25 -7.43
CA ASP A 155 2.46 -4.36 -6.58
C ASP A 155 2.78 -3.95 -5.13
N ALA A 156 3.94 -4.36 -4.61
CA ALA A 156 4.41 -3.94 -3.29
C ALA A 156 4.66 -2.42 -3.23
N LEU A 157 5.27 -1.83 -4.25
CA LEU A 157 5.49 -0.38 -4.34
C LEU A 157 4.15 0.38 -4.39
N TRP A 158 3.15 -0.15 -5.10
CA TRP A 158 1.82 0.43 -5.07
C TRP A 158 1.18 0.33 -3.68
N GLY A 159 1.31 -0.82 -3.01
CA GLY A 159 0.90 -0.97 -1.60
C GLY A 159 1.54 0.09 -0.70
N ASN A 160 2.85 0.27 -0.82
CA ASN A 160 3.62 1.25 -0.04
C ASN A 160 3.20 2.69 -0.35
N PHE A 161 2.95 3.02 -1.62
CA PHE A 161 2.36 4.31 -1.99
C PHE A 161 0.99 4.51 -1.36
N MET A 162 0.12 3.49 -1.36
CA MET A 162 -1.21 3.60 -0.76
C MET A 162 -1.14 3.81 0.76
N ALA A 163 -0.10 3.29 1.42
CA ALA A 163 0.16 3.50 2.85
C ALA A 163 0.65 4.93 3.16
N THR A 164 1.59 5.44 2.35
CA THR A 164 2.38 6.64 2.73
C THR A 164 2.03 7.89 1.92
N GLY A 165 1.51 7.74 0.70
CA GLY A 165 1.37 8.82 -0.28
C GLY A 165 2.72 9.37 -0.79
N SER A 166 3.82 8.71 -0.45
CA SER A 166 5.19 9.12 -0.79
C SER A 166 5.42 9.09 -2.30
N PRO A 167 6.16 10.06 -2.89
CA PRO A 167 6.54 10.01 -4.29
C PRO A 167 7.43 8.82 -4.64
N GLU A 168 8.24 8.33 -3.69
CA GLU A 168 9.34 7.42 -3.97
C GLU A 168 8.91 6.10 -4.61
N PRO A 169 7.89 5.37 -4.10
CA PRO A 169 7.45 4.13 -4.75
C PRO A 169 6.95 4.36 -6.18
N VAL A 170 6.31 5.50 -6.45
CA VAL A 170 5.81 5.86 -7.78
C VAL A 170 6.98 6.19 -8.73
N ARG A 171 8.02 6.87 -8.25
CA ARG A 171 9.24 7.13 -9.03
C ARG A 171 9.94 5.85 -9.46
N ARG A 172 10.01 4.87 -8.56
CA ARG A 172 10.55 3.53 -8.88
C ARG A 172 9.72 2.79 -9.93
N VAL A 173 8.39 2.94 -9.90
CA VAL A 173 7.54 2.40 -10.97
C VAL A 173 7.81 3.14 -12.29
N ILE A 174 7.94 4.47 -12.27
CA ILE A 174 8.25 5.30 -13.45
C ILE A 174 9.61 4.94 -14.06
N SER A 175 10.64 4.66 -13.25
CA SER A 175 11.98 4.36 -13.77
C SER A 175 12.02 3.12 -14.65
N THR A 176 11.13 2.15 -14.43
CA THR A 176 11.02 0.96 -15.29
C THR A 176 10.58 1.28 -16.72
N LEU A 177 10.00 2.46 -16.98
CA LEU A 177 9.58 2.85 -18.33
C LEU A 177 10.76 2.93 -19.31
N ALA A 178 11.99 3.14 -18.80
CA ALA A 178 13.21 3.09 -19.60
C ALA A 178 13.42 1.75 -20.32
N TRP A 179 12.79 0.68 -19.84
CA TRP A 179 12.94 -0.65 -20.42
C TRP A 179 11.86 -1.01 -21.45
N LEU A 180 10.96 -0.08 -21.81
CA LEU A 180 9.90 -0.35 -22.78
C LEU A 180 10.41 -0.65 -24.19
N ASP A 181 11.60 -0.15 -24.55
CA ASP A 181 12.21 -0.39 -25.87
C ASP A 181 13.20 -1.57 -25.87
N ASP A 182 13.54 -2.12 -24.70
CA ASP A 182 14.44 -3.27 -24.55
C ASP A 182 13.70 -4.59 -24.81
N LYS A 183 13.42 -4.85 -26.09
CA LYS A 183 12.71 -6.08 -26.51
C LYS A 183 13.56 -7.35 -26.42
N GLN A 184 14.88 -7.21 -26.25
CA GLN A 184 15.79 -8.35 -26.13
C GLN A 184 15.76 -8.91 -24.70
N ASP A 185 15.67 -8.03 -23.69
CA ASP A 185 15.37 -8.42 -22.31
C ASP A 185 13.85 -8.53 -22.09
N ARG A 186 13.31 -9.73 -22.37
CA ARG A 186 11.88 -10.02 -22.15
C ARG A 186 11.44 -9.75 -20.71
N LYS A 187 12.29 -9.97 -19.71
CA LYS A 187 11.91 -9.79 -18.30
C LYS A 187 11.68 -8.31 -18.00
N ARG A 188 12.64 -7.47 -18.36
CA ARG A 188 12.55 -6.02 -18.18
C ARG A 188 11.40 -5.42 -18.98
N TYR A 189 11.23 -5.84 -20.24
CA TYR A 189 10.10 -5.40 -21.07
C TYR A 189 8.73 -5.71 -20.43
N MET A 190 8.57 -6.91 -19.85
CA MET A 190 7.31 -7.28 -19.18
C MET A 190 7.06 -6.48 -17.90
N ILE A 191 8.11 -6.20 -17.12
CA ILE A 191 8.02 -5.33 -15.93
C ILE A 191 7.58 -3.92 -16.36
N ALA A 192 8.26 -3.33 -17.34
CA ALA A 192 7.95 -2.00 -17.85
C ALA A 192 6.54 -1.89 -18.44
N SER A 193 6.08 -2.94 -19.14
CA SER A 193 4.72 -3.01 -19.67
C SER A 193 3.66 -3.00 -18.55
N SER A 194 3.89 -3.77 -17.48
CA SER A 194 3.03 -3.76 -16.29
C SER A 194 3.07 -2.43 -15.54
N ALA A 195 4.23 -1.80 -15.44
CA ALA A 195 4.38 -0.47 -14.86
C ALA A 195 3.58 0.56 -15.65
N LYS A 196 3.71 0.59 -16.98
CA LYS A 196 2.93 1.48 -17.86
C LYS A 196 1.42 1.29 -17.66
N PHE A 197 0.95 0.05 -17.62
CA PHE A 197 -0.47 -0.25 -17.42
C PHE A 197 -0.97 0.19 -16.03
N SER A 198 -0.21 -0.12 -14.98
CA SER A 198 -0.58 0.25 -13.61
C SER A 198 -0.53 1.76 -13.38
N LEU A 199 0.46 2.48 -13.94
CA LEU A 199 0.51 3.94 -13.95
C LEU A 199 -0.72 4.53 -14.63
N ALA A 200 -1.10 4.05 -15.82
CA ALA A 200 -2.30 4.52 -16.53
C ALA A 200 -3.57 4.39 -15.66
N THR A 201 -3.69 3.26 -14.95
CA THR A 201 -4.83 2.98 -14.07
C THR A 201 -4.83 3.87 -12.83
N ASN A 202 -3.67 4.02 -12.17
CA ASN A 202 -3.55 4.80 -10.94
C ASN A 202 -3.57 6.31 -11.18
N LEU A 203 -3.16 6.80 -12.35
CA LEU A 203 -3.30 8.21 -12.77
C LEU A 203 -4.75 8.70 -12.85
N ILE A 204 -5.69 7.78 -13.06
CA ILE A 204 -7.13 8.07 -13.07
C ILE A 204 -7.66 8.09 -11.64
N GLN A 205 -7.22 7.15 -10.81
CA GLN A 205 -7.74 6.96 -9.45
C GLN A 205 -7.15 7.95 -8.44
N HIS A 206 -5.91 8.40 -8.65
CA HIS A 206 -5.15 9.16 -7.65
C HIS A 206 -4.61 10.47 -8.21
N ARG A 207 -5.14 11.58 -7.69
CA ARG A 207 -4.61 12.93 -8.00
C ARG A 207 -3.13 13.04 -7.64
N ARG A 208 -2.70 12.41 -6.54
CA ARG A 208 -1.30 12.43 -6.09
C ARG A 208 -0.35 11.75 -7.08
N VAL A 209 -0.72 10.59 -7.63
CA VAL A 209 0.06 9.91 -8.68
C VAL A 209 0.23 10.82 -9.90
N ARG A 210 -0.84 11.49 -10.33
CA ARG A 210 -0.76 12.47 -11.43
C ARG A 210 0.19 13.63 -11.16
N GLN A 211 0.22 14.13 -9.93
CA GLN A 211 1.17 15.19 -9.55
C GLN A 211 2.61 14.70 -9.62
N ILE A 212 2.89 13.48 -9.12
CA ILE A 212 4.21 12.87 -9.16
C ILE A 212 4.65 12.66 -10.62
N CYS A 213 3.82 12.00 -11.45
CA CYS A 213 4.14 11.79 -12.85
C CYS A 213 4.40 13.08 -13.63
N LYS A 214 3.71 14.19 -13.31
CA LYS A 214 3.99 15.49 -13.92
C LYS A 214 5.35 16.06 -13.49
N ALA A 215 5.68 15.96 -12.20
CA ALA A 215 6.95 16.44 -11.68
C ALA A 215 8.15 15.68 -12.25
N GLU A 216 7.98 14.40 -12.57
CA GLU A 216 9.03 13.58 -13.19
C GLU A 216 9.22 13.82 -14.69
N LEU A 217 8.35 14.59 -15.38
CA LEU A 217 8.54 14.81 -16.82
C LEU A 217 9.82 15.62 -17.15
N ASP A 218 10.16 16.57 -16.30
CA ASP A 218 11.24 17.53 -16.56
C ASP A 218 12.62 17.01 -16.08
N THR A 219 12.64 15.91 -15.34
CA THR A 219 13.85 15.37 -14.70
C THR A 219 14.32 14.07 -15.34
N GLN A 220 13.46 13.40 -16.10
CA GLN A 220 13.71 12.05 -16.63
C GLN A 220 14.26 12.11 -18.06
N SER A 221 15.00 11.06 -18.46
CA SER A 221 15.48 10.91 -19.83
C SER A 221 14.31 10.70 -20.80
N ASP A 222 14.53 10.92 -22.11
CA ASP A 222 13.50 10.71 -23.13
C ASP A 222 12.90 9.30 -23.11
N ALA A 223 13.70 8.29 -22.79
CA ALA A 223 13.26 6.89 -22.65
C ALA A 223 12.15 6.69 -21.58
N ILE A 224 12.05 7.61 -20.61
CA ILE A 224 11.01 7.61 -19.57
C ILE A 224 10.00 8.73 -19.83
N ALA A 225 10.47 9.95 -20.14
CA ALA A 225 9.64 11.13 -20.28
C ALA A 225 8.63 11.01 -21.43
N VAL A 226 9.03 10.42 -22.57
CA VAL A 226 8.13 10.21 -23.73
C VAL A 226 6.96 9.27 -23.39
N PRO A 227 7.17 8.04 -22.90
CA PRO A 227 6.05 7.17 -22.52
C PRO A 227 5.24 7.75 -21.35
N LEU A 228 5.87 8.44 -20.41
CA LEU A 228 5.17 9.08 -19.28
C LEU A 228 4.25 10.22 -19.74
N LYS A 229 4.71 11.07 -20.67
CA LYS A 229 3.91 12.13 -21.28
C LYS A 229 2.68 11.58 -21.98
N ALA A 230 2.85 10.49 -22.75
CA ALA A 230 1.74 9.81 -23.43
C ALA A 230 0.68 9.25 -22.45
N LEU A 231 1.05 8.90 -21.21
CA LEU A 231 0.10 8.47 -20.18
C LEU A 231 -0.72 9.62 -19.59
N LEU A 232 -0.17 10.84 -19.59
CA LEU A 232 -0.80 12.03 -19.00
C LEU A 232 -1.78 12.71 -19.96
N GLU A 233 -1.63 12.48 -21.26
CA GLU A 233 -2.51 13.00 -22.30
C GLU A 233 -3.93 12.42 -22.20
N PRO A 234 -4.97 13.24 -22.46
CA PRO A 234 -6.33 12.74 -22.51
C PRO A 234 -6.49 11.74 -23.67
N LYS A 235 -6.99 10.54 -23.38
CA LYS A 235 -7.36 9.58 -24.44
C LYS A 235 -8.52 10.18 -25.24
N LYS A 236 -8.28 10.57 -26.50
CA LYS A 236 -9.37 10.93 -27.43
C LYS A 236 -10.29 9.73 -27.55
N GLY A 237 -11.54 9.87 -27.07
CA GLY A 237 -12.52 8.80 -27.15
C GLY A 237 -12.72 8.39 -28.62
N LYS A 238 -12.67 7.08 -28.91
CA LYS A 238 -13.27 6.56 -30.14
C LYS A 238 -14.73 6.97 -30.10
N ALA A 239 -15.10 7.96 -30.90
CA ALA A 239 -16.50 8.21 -31.22
C ALA A 239 -17.06 6.86 -31.69
N ARG A 240 -18.04 6.33 -30.95
CA ARG A 240 -18.83 5.20 -31.43
C ARG A 240 -19.55 5.73 -32.68
N SER A 241 -19.03 5.37 -33.85
CA SER A 241 -19.77 5.51 -35.10
C SER A 241 -20.99 4.61 -34.95
N GLY A 242 -22.13 5.21 -34.63
CA GLY A 242 -23.42 4.54 -34.74
C GLY A 242 -23.60 4.16 -36.19
N SER A 243 -23.62 2.86 -36.47
CA SER A 243 -24.15 2.31 -37.70
C SER A 243 -25.63 2.70 -37.79
N ARG A 244 -25.97 3.45 -38.85
CA ARG A 244 -27.31 3.39 -39.42
C ARG A 244 -27.50 2.06 -40.12
#